data_AF-A0AAD9ZWJ9-F1
#
_entry.id   AF-A0AAD9ZWJ9-F1
#
_cell.length_a   1.000
_cell.length_b   1.000
_cell.length_c   1.000
_cell.angle_alpha   90.00
_cell.angle_beta   90.00
_cell.angle_gamma   90.00
#
_symmetry.space_group_name_H-M   'P 1'
#
loop_
_entity.id
_entity.type
_entity.pdbx_description
1 polymer ?
#
loop_
_entity_poly.entity_id
_entity_poly.type
_entity_poly.pdbx_seq_one_letter_code
_entity_poly.pdbx_strand_id
1 'polypeptide(L)' 'MIDPVVIADIYGPEGLDFVVDVGVRVADLSTVVDMTGTYPKIIRQGKVGID' A
#
# COMPACT_ATOMS: atom_id res chain seq x y z
N MET A 1 -0.27 9.65 5.50
CA MET A 1 -1.13 9.26 6.64
C MET A 1 -2.53 9.12 6.08
N ILE A 2 -3.14 7.94 6.18
CA ILE A 2 -4.47 7.70 5.60
C ILE A 2 -5.45 7.45 6.76
N ASP A 3 -6.50 8.27 6.78
CA ASP A 3 -7.65 8.12 7.66
C ASP A 3 -8.65 7.15 7.00
N PRO A 4 -9.10 6.09 7.69
CA PRO A 4 -10.11 5.18 7.17
C PRO A 4 -11.41 5.86 6.70
N VAL A 5 -11.80 7.00 7.29
CA VAL A 5 -12.98 7.77 6.84
C VAL A 5 -12.79 8.28 5.42
N VAL A 6 -11.58 8.75 5.08
CA VAL A 6 -11.25 9.23 3.73
C VAL A 6 -11.32 8.08 2.70
N ILE A 7 -10.98 6.85 3.10
CA ILE A 7 -11.11 5.67 2.23
C ILE A 7 -12.59 5.41 1.91
N ALA A 8 -13.47 5.46 2.92
CA ALA A 8 -14.90 5.25 2.73
C ALA A 8 -15.52 6.32 1.82
N ASP A 9 -15.16 7.59 2.00
CA ASP A 9 -15.69 8.70 1.21
C ASP A 9 -15.28 8.61 -0.26
N ILE A 10 -14.02 8.25 -0.55
CA ILE A 10 -13.50 8.15 -1.91
C ILE A 10 -14.08 6.94 -2.64
N TYR A 11 -14.02 5.76 -2.00
CA TYR A 11 -14.30 4.49 -2.68
C TYR A 11 -15.72 3.95 -2.46
N GLY A 12 -16.48 4.51 -1.52
CA GLY A 12 -17.89 4.18 -1.33
C GLY A 12 -18.71 4.31 -2.61
N PRO A 13 -18.63 5.44 -3.35
CA PRO A 13 -19.29 5.58 -4.65
C PRO A 13 -18.77 4.63 -5.74
N GLU A 14 -17.57 4.07 -5.59
CA GLU A 14 -16.97 3.11 -6.52
C GLU A 14 -17.40 1.65 -6.22
N GLY A 15 -18.24 1.45 -5.20
CA GLY A 15 -18.76 0.13 -4.83
C GLY A 15 -18.00 -0.57 -3.71
N LEU A 16 -17.25 0.16 -2.88
CA LEU A 16 -16.64 -0.41 -1.68
C LEU A 16 -17.71 -0.85 -0.67
N ASP A 17 -17.73 -2.14 -0.33
CA ASP A 17 -18.75 -2.72 0.57
C ASP A 17 -18.55 -2.35 2.04
N PHE A 18 -17.31 -2.31 2.52
CA PHE A 18 -16.98 -1.95 3.90
C PHE A 18 -15.53 -1.50 4.08
N VAL A 19 -15.28 -0.75 5.16
CA VAL A 19 -13.95 -0.38 5.65
C VAL A 19 -13.74 -0.98 7.03
N VAL A 20 -12.57 -1.58 7.26
CA VAL A 20 -12.15 -1.98 8.61
C VAL A 20 -11.32 -0.86 9.21
N ASP A 21 -11.90 -0.14 10.16
CA ASP A 21 -11.20 0.91 10.90
C ASP A 21 -10.30 0.28 11.98
N VAL A 22 -8.98 0.39 11.80
CA VAL A 22 -7.95 -0.03 12.76
C VAL A 22 -7.09 1.18 13.16
N GLY A 23 -7.67 2.38 13.08
CA GLY A 23 -6.99 3.65 13.27
C GLY A 23 -6.14 4.08 12.09
N VAL A 24 -5.57 5.27 12.23
CA VAL A 24 -4.77 5.93 11.20
C VAL A 24 -3.48 5.17 10.91
N ARG A 25 -3.17 4.96 9.63
CA ARG A 25 -1.95 4.25 9.19
C ARG A 25 -1.02 5.15 8.37
N VAL A 26 0.28 4.94 8.59
CA VAL A 26 1.32 5.38 7.65
C VAL A 26 1.43 4.31 6.58
N ALA A 27 0.87 4.59 5.41
CA ALA A 27 0.90 3.72 4.24
C ALA A 27 2.07 4.10 3.33
N ASP A 28 3.29 3.93 3.81
CA ASP A 28 4.44 3.96 2.91
C ASP A 28 4.36 2.76 1.99
N LEU A 29 4.57 2.97 0.69
CA LEU A 29 4.54 1.89 -0.29
C LEU A 29 5.55 0.79 0.09
N SER A 30 5.21 -0.45 -0.22
CA SER A 30 6.13 -1.57 -0.06
C SER A 30 7.27 -1.49 -1.07
N THR A 31 8.44 -1.99 -0.66
CA THR A 31 9.53 -2.30 -1.59
C THR A 31 9.11 -3.50 -2.43
N VAL A 32 9.28 -3.39 -3.75
CA VAL A 32 8.94 -4.45 -4.70
C VAL A 32 10.21 -4.87 -5.41
N VAL A 33 10.49 -6.17 -5.34
CA VAL A 33 11.65 -6.81 -5.96
C VAL A 33 11.13 -7.80 -7.00
N ASP A 34 11.56 -7.62 -8.24
CA ASP A 34 11.38 -8.58 -9.31
C ASP A 34 12.34 -9.75 -9.09
N MET A 35 11.75 -10.93 -8.92
CA MET A 35 12.43 -12.21 -8.69
C MET A 35 12.31 -13.15 -9.90
N THR A 36 11.83 -12.67 -11.05
CA THR A 36 11.58 -13.50 -12.24
C THR A 36 12.86 -13.80 -13.04
N GLY A 37 13.89 -12.98 -12.90
CA GLY A 37 15.21 -13.17 -13.50
C GLY A 37 16.19 -13.93 -12.60
N THR A 38 17.41 -14.14 -13.10
CA THR A 38 18.49 -14.81 -12.33
C THR A 38 18.93 -14.03 -11.10
N TYR A 39 18.71 -12.71 -11.08
CA TYR A 39 19.10 -11.82 -10.00
C TYR A 39 17.90 -10.98 -9.52
N PRO A 40 17.76 -10.75 -8.20
CA PRO A 40 16.77 -9.84 -7.66
C PRO A 40 16.96 -8.43 -8.24
N LYS A 41 15.86 -7.79 -8.66
CA LYS A 41 15.89 -6.41 -9.13
C LYS A 41 14.85 -5.58 -8.39
N ILE A 42 15.29 -4.54 -7.70
CA ILE A 42 14.35 -3.58 -7.09
C ILE A 42 13.64 -2.83 -8.22
N ILE A 43 12.32 -3.01 -8.31
CA ILE A 43 11.46 -2.29 -9.27
C ILE A 43 10.67 -1.16 -8.61
N ARG A 44 10.58 -1.16 -7.27
CA ARG A 44 10.11 -0.02 -6.48
C ARG A 44 10.80 -0.01 -5.13
N GLN A 45 11.47 1.09 -4.80
CA GLN A 45 11.97 1.33 -3.45
C GLN A 45 10.82 1.82 -2.56
N GLY A 46 10.56 1.11 -1.48
CA GLY A 46 9.54 1.46 -0.49
C GLY A 46 10.12 1.56 0.91
N LYS A 47 9.28 1.35 1.93
CA LYS A 47 9.64 1.50 3.34
C LYS A 47 10.84 0.65 3.78
N VAL A 48 10.98 -0.56 3.23
CA VAL A 48 12.10 -1.44 3.55
C VAL A 48 13.27 -1.06 2.66
N GLY A 49 14.29 -0.44 3.25
CA GLY A 49 15.61 -0.34 2.64
C GLY A 49 16.14 -1.75 2.40
N ILE A 50 16.52 -2.05 1.17
CA ILE A 50 17.25 -3.27 0.83
C ILE A 50 18.57 -2.78 0.28
N ASP A 51 19.60 -2.90 1.10
CA ASP A 51 21.01 -2.63 0.81
C ASP A 51 21.69 -3.78 0.05
#